data_AF-A0A418MYW3-F1
#
_entry.id   AF-A0A418MYW3-F1
#
_cell.length_a   1.000
_cell.length_b   1.000
_cell.length_c   1.000
_cell.angle_alpha   90.00
_cell.angle_beta   90.00
_cell.angle_gamma   90.00
#
_symmetry.space_group_name_H-M   'P 1'
#
loop_
_entity.id
_entity.type
_entity.pdbx_description
1 polymer ?
#
loop_
_entity_poly.entity_id
_entity_poly.type
_entity_poly.pdbx_seq_one_letter_code
_entity_poly.pdbx_strand_id
1 'polypeptide(L)'
;MEESAKQAVNRAITTMRENLGEQLTVDDMARAAMFSKFHFTRIFQRATGLSPGRFLSALRLQRAKHLLISTTLNVADISLRVGYNSVGTFSSRFTRSIGMPPTAYRRRAGYAPFISTEPERAAVSTARVHGRIPVPQDRPDGPVFIGLFADRIPEGRPVCCAVLPGAGRFQFDAVPPGSWYLLAQAVTAGGDGGPDEANQPLAVASHGPLTIRRDSDVRVDVELQPIRDVDPPVLLALMDSRKLALARIAEEQSDRLMPAPPGAVTIGQFCESGRTAA
;
A
#
# COMPACT_ATOMS: atom_id res chain seq x y z
N MET A 1 -16.91 24.99 8.53
CA MET A 1 -17.49 23.63 8.72
C MET A 1 -16.50 22.53 8.29
N GLU A 2 -15.83 22.68 7.14
CA GLU A 2 -14.86 21.70 6.62
C GLU A 2 -13.62 21.50 7.52
N GLU A 3 -13.08 22.58 8.10
CA GLU A 3 -11.96 22.51 9.06
C GLU A 3 -12.32 21.75 10.35
N SER A 4 -13.54 21.94 10.87
CA SER A 4 -14.03 21.23 12.05
C SER A 4 -14.18 19.72 11.79
N ALA A 5 -14.67 19.34 10.60
CA ALA A 5 -14.77 17.95 10.19
C ALA A 5 -13.38 17.29 10.03
N LYS A 6 -12.41 18.01 9.44
CA LYS A 6 -11.02 17.55 9.32
C LYS A 6 -10.38 17.31 10.69
N GLN A 7 -10.52 18.26 11.61
CA GLN A 7 -10.03 18.11 12.98
C GLN A 7 -10.69 16.92 13.70
N ALA A 8 -11.99 16.69 13.48
CA ALA A 8 -12.71 15.57 14.07
C ALA A 8 -12.21 14.21 13.57
N VAL A 9 -11.94 14.09 12.27
CA VAL A 9 -11.34 12.88 11.70
C VAL A 9 -9.93 12.66 12.25
N ASN A 10 -9.09 13.70 12.32
CA ASN A 10 -7.76 13.59 12.90
C ASN A 10 -7.80 13.15 14.37
N ARG A 11 -8.68 13.74 15.20
CA ARG A 11 -8.87 13.32 16.59
C ARG A 11 -9.21 11.83 16.69
N ALA A 12 -10.15 11.37 15.87
CA ALA A 12 -10.53 9.95 15.87
C ALA A 12 -9.35 9.05 15.46
N ILE A 13 -8.55 9.44 14.47
CA ILE A 13 -7.36 8.69 14.05
C ILE A 13 -6.29 8.66 15.16
N THR A 14 -6.07 9.77 15.86
CA THR A 14 -5.19 9.82 17.04
C THR A 14 -5.69 8.83 18.10
N THR A 15 -6.97 8.87 18.46
CA THR A 15 -7.57 7.92 19.41
C THR A 15 -7.41 6.47 18.96
N MET A 16 -7.60 6.18 17.66
CA MET A 16 -7.37 4.83 17.11
C MET A 16 -5.92 4.37 17.33
N ARG A 17 -4.93 5.23 17.03
CA ARG A 17 -3.49 4.90 17.14
C ARG A 17 -3.05 4.69 18.59
N GLU A 18 -3.57 5.49 19.51
CA GLU A 18 -3.27 5.39 20.94
C GLU A 18 -3.87 4.13 21.57
N ASN A 19 -5.00 3.64 21.03
CA ASN A 19 -5.80 2.57 21.63
C ASN A 19 -5.97 1.36 20.69
N LEU A 20 -4.95 1.01 19.90
CA LEU A 20 -5.02 -0.09 18.93
C LEU A 20 -5.37 -1.45 19.56
N GLY A 21 -4.93 -1.69 20.79
CA GLY A 21 -5.17 -2.93 21.54
C GLY A 21 -6.58 -3.03 22.13
N GLU A 22 -7.29 -1.92 22.25
CA GLU A 22 -8.60 -1.84 22.89
C GLU A 22 -9.74 -2.20 21.92
N GLN A 23 -10.88 -2.65 22.45
CA GLN A 23 -12.09 -2.90 21.66
C GLN A 23 -12.83 -1.61 21.30
N LEU A 24 -12.21 -0.78 20.45
CA LEU A 24 -12.79 0.46 19.97
C LEU A 24 -13.99 0.22 19.04
N THR A 25 -15.13 0.79 19.40
CA THR A 25 -16.32 0.80 18.54
C THR A 25 -16.39 2.08 17.72
N VAL A 26 -17.22 2.07 16.65
CA VAL A 26 -17.49 3.29 15.87
C VAL A 26 -18.16 4.36 16.73
N ASP A 27 -18.93 3.97 17.75
CA ASP A 27 -19.56 4.89 18.69
C ASP A 27 -18.53 5.60 19.57
N ASP A 28 -17.48 4.89 20.01
CA ASP A 28 -16.39 5.51 20.79
C ASP A 28 -15.61 6.53 19.95
N MET A 29 -15.34 6.19 18.69
CA MET A 29 -14.65 7.09 17.76
C MET A 29 -15.49 8.32 17.42
N ALA A 30 -16.80 8.15 17.25
CA ALA A 30 -17.72 9.26 17.03
C ALA A 30 -17.82 10.18 18.26
N ARG A 31 -17.84 9.60 19.48
CA ARG A 31 -17.83 10.34 20.74
C ARG A 31 -16.55 11.17 20.90
N ALA A 32 -15.38 10.59 20.63
CA ALA A 32 -14.10 11.30 20.62
C ALA A 32 -14.06 12.44 19.57
N ALA A 33 -14.75 12.25 18.45
CA ALA A 33 -14.88 13.27 17.41
C ALA A 33 -15.88 14.38 17.76
N MET A 34 -16.75 14.18 18.76
CA MET A 34 -17.91 15.02 19.12
C MET A 34 -19.01 15.07 18.04
N PHE A 35 -19.28 13.94 17.39
CA PHE A 35 -20.33 13.79 16.37
C PHE A 35 -21.23 12.60 16.63
N SER A 36 -22.42 12.60 16.04
CA SER A 36 -23.23 11.38 15.97
C SER A 36 -22.53 10.33 15.10
N LYS A 37 -22.74 9.04 15.40
CA LYS A 37 -22.17 7.90 14.67
C LYS A 37 -22.36 8.01 13.16
N PHE A 38 -23.57 8.34 12.71
CA PHE A 38 -23.90 8.44 11.29
C PHE A 38 -23.14 9.58 10.61
N HIS A 39 -23.14 10.78 11.23
CA HIS A 39 -22.42 11.92 10.65
C HIS A 39 -20.92 11.67 10.62
N PHE A 40 -20.35 11.16 11.73
CA PHE A 40 -18.95 10.78 11.83
C PHE A 40 -18.53 9.80 10.74
N THR A 41 -19.28 8.71 10.57
CA THR A 41 -18.97 7.68 9.55
C THR A 41 -18.91 8.30 8.14
N ARG A 42 -19.86 9.18 7.81
CA ARG A 42 -19.91 9.85 6.51
C ARG A 42 -18.73 10.78 6.28
N ILE A 43 -18.40 11.64 7.26
CA ILE A 43 -17.26 12.57 7.12
C ILE A 43 -15.92 11.84 7.13
N PHE A 44 -15.80 10.77 7.92
CA PHE A 44 -14.59 9.94 8.00
C PHE A 44 -14.34 9.23 6.67
N GLN A 45 -15.37 8.61 6.09
CA GLN A 45 -15.25 7.95 4.79
C GLN A 45 -14.97 8.95 3.65
N ARG A 46 -15.55 10.15 3.70
CA ARG A 46 -15.24 11.21 2.74
C ARG A 46 -13.78 11.68 2.86
N ALA A 47 -13.25 11.78 4.07
CA ALA A 47 -11.90 12.27 4.32
C ALA A 47 -10.82 11.21 4.03
N THR A 48 -11.05 9.95 4.41
CA THR A 48 -10.05 8.86 4.34
C THR A 48 -10.27 7.89 3.18
N GLY A 49 -11.43 7.94 2.53
CA GLY A 49 -11.86 6.94 1.55
C GLY A 49 -12.33 5.62 2.16
N LEU A 50 -12.19 5.41 3.47
CA LEU A 50 -12.49 4.15 4.16
C LEU A 50 -13.51 4.34 5.29
N SER A 51 -14.27 3.29 5.60
CA SER A 51 -15.05 3.28 6.84
C SER A 51 -14.12 3.30 8.07
N PRO A 52 -14.53 3.86 9.22
CA PRO A 52 -13.73 3.87 10.45
C PRO A 52 -13.21 2.49 10.87
N GLY A 53 -14.03 1.45 10.77
CA GLY A 53 -13.61 0.09 11.12
C GLY A 53 -12.56 -0.51 10.17
N ARG A 54 -12.64 -0.23 8.86
CA ARG A 54 -11.60 -0.63 7.89
C ARG A 54 -10.28 0.10 8.17
N PHE A 55 -10.34 1.40 8.48
CA PHE A 55 -9.16 2.19 8.81
C PHE A 55 -8.48 1.71 10.10
N LEU A 56 -9.24 1.47 11.16
CA LEU A 56 -8.71 0.90 12.41
C LEU A 56 -8.08 -0.48 12.17
N SER A 57 -8.72 -1.35 11.38
CA SER A 57 -8.17 -2.65 11.03
C SER A 57 -6.83 -2.52 10.31
N ALA A 58 -6.70 -1.54 9.40
CA ALA A 58 -5.45 -1.26 8.70
C ALA A 58 -4.35 -0.77 9.65
N LEU A 59 -4.65 0.16 10.56
CA LEU A 59 -3.68 0.62 11.56
C LEU A 59 -3.18 -0.53 12.44
N ARG A 60 -4.08 -1.43 12.86
CA ARG A 60 -3.71 -2.62 13.64
C ARG A 60 -2.79 -3.56 12.87
N LEU A 61 -3.06 -3.79 11.59
CA LEU A 61 -2.21 -4.61 10.72
C LEU A 61 -0.84 -3.96 10.46
N GLN A 62 -0.81 -2.64 10.26
CA GLN A 62 0.44 -1.88 10.16
C GLN A 62 1.28 -2.02 11.44
N ARG A 63 0.66 -1.88 12.62
CA ARG A 63 1.35 -2.09 13.89
C ARG A 63 1.83 -3.53 14.06
N ALA A 64 1.04 -4.50 13.62
CA ALA A 64 1.44 -5.90 13.66
C ALA A 64 2.65 -6.19 12.75
N LYS A 65 2.71 -5.61 11.54
CA LYS A 65 3.90 -5.70 10.66
C LYS A 65 5.15 -5.25 11.40
N HIS A 66 5.08 -4.09 12.07
CA HIS A 66 6.19 -3.56 12.84
C HIS A 66 6.60 -4.51 13.98
N LEU A 67 5.66 -4.93 14.82
CA LEU A 67 5.94 -5.84 15.94
C LEU A 67 6.53 -7.19 15.49
N LEU A 68 6.13 -7.68 14.30
CA LEU A 68 6.65 -8.94 13.76
C LEU A 68 8.14 -8.88 13.43
N ILE A 69 8.67 -7.71 13.06
CA ILE A 69 10.08 -7.54 12.66
C ILE A 69 10.94 -6.90 13.75
N SER A 70 10.33 -6.14 14.66
CA SER A 70 11.05 -5.37 15.69
C SER A 70 11.09 -6.06 17.06
N THR A 71 10.33 -7.14 17.27
CA THR A 71 10.22 -7.82 18.56
C THR A 71 10.29 -9.33 18.45
N THR A 72 10.50 -10.00 19.58
CA THR A 72 10.48 -11.47 19.72
C THR A 72 9.10 -12.03 20.10
N LEU A 73 8.07 -11.18 20.30
CA LEU A 73 6.72 -11.60 20.70
C LEU A 73 6.15 -12.65 19.76
N ASN A 74 5.42 -13.66 20.24
CA ASN A 74 4.83 -14.65 19.35
C ASN A 74 3.62 -14.06 18.59
N VAL A 75 3.13 -14.78 17.56
CA VAL A 75 2.01 -14.31 16.73
C VAL A 75 0.71 -14.14 17.52
N ALA A 76 0.48 -14.96 18.54
CA ALA A 76 -0.70 -14.87 19.39
C ALA A 76 -0.68 -13.61 20.26
N ASP A 77 0.47 -13.30 20.88
CA ASP A 77 0.65 -12.09 21.69
C ASP A 77 0.50 -10.83 20.83
N ILE A 78 1.07 -10.83 19.62
CA ILE A 78 0.93 -9.71 18.68
C ILE A 78 -0.54 -9.53 18.28
N SER A 79 -1.25 -10.61 17.97
CA SER A 79 -2.68 -10.58 17.65
C SER A 79 -3.49 -9.90 18.75
N LEU A 80 -3.31 -10.32 20.01
CA LEU A 80 -4.01 -9.74 21.15
C LEU A 80 -3.61 -8.27 21.36
N ARG A 81 -2.30 -7.98 21.27
CA ARG A 81 -1.77 -6.63 21.49
C ARG A 81 -2.24 -5.60 20.48
N VAL A 82 -2.55 -6.02 19.25
CA VAL A 82 -3.15 -5.16 18.22
C VAL A 82 -4.68 -5.27 18.17
N GLY A 83 -5.33 -5.81 19.21
CA GLY A 83 -6.78 -5.74 19.40
C GLY A 83 -7.60 -6.81 18.67
N TYR A 84 -6.98 -7.94 18.27
CA TYR A 84 -7.70 -9.10 17.74
C TYR A 84 -7.92 -10.16 18.83
N ASN A 85 -9.15 -10.63 18.97
CA ASN A 85 -9.50 -11.68 19.94
C ASN A 85 -9.26 -13.11 19.45
N SER A 86 -8.76 -13.28 18.22
CA SER A 86 -8.50 -14.59 17.63
C SER A 86 -7.32 -14.53 16.68
N VAL A 87 -6.35 -15.41 16.94
CA VAL A 87 -5.15 -15.59 16.11
C VAL A 87 -5.52 -16.02 14.69
N GLY A 88 -6.57 -16.84 14.54
CA GLY A 88 -7.05 -17.29 13.23
C GLY A 88 -7.61 -16.15 12.39
N THR A 89 -8.43 -15.29 13.00
CA THR A 89 -8.96 -14.08 12.35
C THR A 89 -7.84 -13.12 11.99
N PHE A 90 -6.93 -12.86 12.93
CA PHE A 90 -5.76 -12.02 12.70
C PHE A 90 -4.91 -12.55 11.53
N SER A 91 -4.52 -13.83 11.57
CA SER A 91 -3.63 -14.42 10.57
C SER A 91 -4.25 -14.41 9.17
N SER A 92 -5.56 -14.67 9.07
CA SER A 92 -6.29 -14.62 7.81
C SER A 92 -6.36 -13.19 7.25
N ARG A 93 -6.69 -12.20 8.09
CA ARG A 93 -6.72 -10.78 7.72
C ARG A 93 -5.35 -10.25 7.34
N PHE A 94 -4.32 -10.60 8.11
CA PHE A 94 -2.94 -10.25 7.86
C PHE A 94 -2.51 -10.81 6.50
N THR A 95 -2.68 -12.12 6.27
CA THR A 95 -2.27 -12.76 5.01
C THR A 95 -2.99 -12.15 3.81
N ARG A 96 -4.29 -11.86 3.93
CA ARG A 96 -5.06 -11.23 2.85
C ARG A 96 -4.56 -9.82 2.52
N SER A 97 -4.23 -9.02 3.53
CA SER A 97 -3.94 -7.59 3.34
C SER A 97 -2.44 -7.34 3.06
N ILE A 98 -1.56 -8.15 3.63
CA ILE A 98 -0.10 -8.07 3.46
C ILE A 98 0.37 -8.93 2.28
N GLY A 99 -0.37 -9.99 1.94
CA GLY A 99 -0.01 -10.97 0.90
C GLY A 99 0.84 -12.13 1.41
N MET A 100 1.20 -12.17 2.69
CA MET A 100 2.03 -13.20 3.30
C MET A 100 1.59 -13.52 4.73
N PRO A 101 1.67 -14.79 5.18
CA PRO A 101 1.38 -15.15 6.58
C PRO A 101 2.33 -14.47 7.58
N PRO A 102 1.88 -14.15 8.82
CA PRO A 102 2.69 -13.48 9.84
C PRO A 102 4.03 -14.15 10.13
N THR A 103 4.06 -15.48 10.23
CA THR A 103 5.28 -16.25 10.51
C THR A 103 6.28 -16.19 9.36
N ALA A 104 5.80 -16.25 8.12
CA ALA A 104 6.62 -16.10 6.93
C ALA A 104 7.14 -14.66 6.79
N TYR A 105 6.29 -13.66 7.10
CA TYR A 105 6.66 -12.25 7.13
C TYR A 105 7.81 -12.00 8.11
N ARG A 106 7.71 -12.52 9.34
CA ARG A 106 8.81 -12.46 10.32
C ARG A 106 10.08 -13.15 9.81
N ARG A 107 9.97 -14.40 9.33
CA ARG A 107 11.14 -15.18 8.87
C ARG A 107 11.91 -14.47 7.77
N ARG A 108 11.22 -13.67 6.95
CA ARG A 108 11.81 -12.89 5.87
C ARG A 108 12.19 -11.46 6.29
N ALA A 109 12.08 -11.12 7.58
CA ALA A 109 12.31 -9.77 8.10
C ALA A 109 11.48 -8.70 7.34
N GLY A 110 10.22 -9.02 7.04
CA GLY A 110 9.29 -8.18 6.28
C GLY A 110 9.30 -8.41 4.77
N TYR A 111 10.37 -9.00 4.25
CA TYR A 111 10.62 -9.07 2.82
C TYR A 111 9.71 -10.05 2.07
N ALA A 112 9.24 -9.61 0.90
CA ALA A 112 8.54 -10.45 -0.07
C ALA A 112 9.29 -10.42 -1.42
N PRO A 113 9.61 -11.60 -2.01
CA PRO A 113 10.50 -11.68 -3.17
C PRO A 113 9.88 -11.24 -4.51
N PHE A 114 8.55 -11.20 -4.61
CA PHE A 114 7.85 -10.84 -5.85
C PHE A 114 6.43 -10.39 -5.57
N ILE A 115 5.89 -9.55 -6.45
CA ILE A 115 4.50 -9.09 -6.39
C ILE A 115 3.63 -10.10 -7.12
N SER A 116 2.78 -10.82 -6.37
CA SER A 116 1.70 -11.60 -6.99
C SER A 116 0.60 -10.64 -7.41
N THR A 117 0.32 -10.56 -8.70
CA THR A 117 -0.90 -9.92 -9.21
C THR A 117 -2.07 -10.88 -9.07
N GLU A 118 -3.30 -10.37 -9.20
CA GLU A 118 -4.44 -11.28 -9.38
C GLU A 118 -4.22 -12.14 -10.63
N PRO A 119 -4.46 -13.46 -10.56
CA PRO A 119 -4.24 -14.34 -11.70
C PRO A 119 -5.05 -13.81 -12.88
N GLU A 120 -4.36 -13.68 -14.01
CA GLU A 120 -4.87 -13.29 -15.32
C GLU A 120 -6.08 -14.17 -15.67
N ARG A 121 -7.28 -13.79 -15.18
CA ARG A 121 -8.53 -14.38 -15.65
C ARG A 121 -8.60 -13.92 -17.09
N ALA A 122 -8.28 -14.82 -18.02
CA ALA A 122 -8.27 -14.62 -19.47
C ALA A 122 -9.38 -13.65 -19.92
N ALA A 123 -9.07 -12.37 -19.86
CA ALA A 123 -9.86 -11.28 -20.33
C ALA A 123 -8.95 -10.70 -21.38
N VAL A 124 -9.32 -10.93 -22.65
CA VAL A 124 -8.72 -10.29 -23.81
C VAL A 124 -9.07 -8.79 -23.72
N SER A 125 -8.45 -8.10 -22.77
CA SER A 125 -8.55 -6.67 -22.58
C SER A 125 -7.43 -6.05 -23.39
N THR A 126 -7.75 -5.07 -24.21
CA THR A 126 -6.78 -4.19 -24.86
C THR A 126 -6.67 -2.86 -24.13
N ALA A 127 -7.31 -2.76 -22.95
CA ALA A 127 -7.33 -1.53 -22.18
C ALA A 127 -5.94 -1.15 -21.70
N ARG A 128 -5.63 0.14 -21.78
CA ARG A 128 -4.40 0.75 -21.35
C ARG A 128 -4.68 1.80 -20.28
N VAL A 129 -3.87 1.80 -19.23
CA VAL A 129 -3.82 2.89 -18.24
C VAL A 129 -2.41 3.41 -18.20
N HIS A 130 -2.22 4.69 -18.50
CA HIS A 130 -0.89 5.29 -18.59
C HIS A 130 -0.88 6.71 -18.04
N GLY A 131 0.31 7.22 -17.76
CA GLY A 131 0.42 8.58 -17.24
C GLY A 131 1.80 8.90 -16.71
N ARG A 132 1.89 9.96 -15.92
CA ARG A 132 3.12 10.43 -15.30
C ARG A 132 2.95 10.67 -13.82
N ILE A 133 4.04 10.45 -13.10
CA ILE A 133 4.26 10.91 -11.74
C ILE A 133 5.23 12.10 -11.85
N PRO A 134 4.79 13.34 -11.62
CA PRO A 134 5.68 14.50 -11.62
C PRO A 134 6.77 14.36 -10.57
N VAL A 135 7.99 14.82 -10.88
CA VAL A 135 9.09 14.89 -9.92
C VAL A 135 8.75 15.96 -8.89
N PRO A 136 8.65 15.62 -7.58
CA PRO A 136 8.44 16.63 -6.55
C PRO A 136 9.70 17.50 -6.42
N GLN A 137 9.54 18.83 -6.33
CA GLN A 137 10.68 19.76 -6.28
C GLN A 137 11.58 19.58 -5.04
N ASP A 138 11.02 19.09 -3.92
CA ASP A 138 11.68 19.02 -2.60
C ASP A 138 11.87 17.59 -2.05
N ARG A 139 11.82 16.55 -2.89
CA ARG A 139 11.93 15.15 -2.40
C ARG A 139 13.05 14.37 -3.05
N PRO A 140 13.72 13.48 -2.29
CA PRO A 140 14.75 12.64 -2.85
C PRO A 140 14.17 11.72 -3.93
N ASP A 141 14.93 11.56 -5.01
CA ASP A 141 14.71 10.54 -6.04
C ASP A 141 14.83 9.16 -5.39
N GLY A 142 13.69 8.52 -5.16
CA GLY A 142 13.59 7.17 -4.61
C GLY A 142 12.61 6.33 -5.42
N PRO A 143 12.73 5.00 -5.38
CA PRO A 143 11.88 4.14 -6.19
C PRO A 143 10.40 4.35 -5.83
N VAL A 144 9.57 4.38 -6.86
CA VAL A 144 8.13 4.58 -6.73
C VAL A 144 7.43 3.29 -7.11
N PHE A 145 6.72 2.69 -6.17
CA PHE A 145 5.77 1.64 -6.50
C PHE A 145 4.46 2.28 -6.95
N ILE A 146 3.88 1.75 -8.02
CA ILE A 146 2.55 2.15 -8.51
C ILE A 146 1.74 0.90 -8.87
N GLY A 147 0.46 0.89 -8.55
CA GLY A 147 -0.41 -0.23 -8.90
C GLY A 147 -1.89 0.10 -8.87
N LEU A 148 -2.68 -0.75 -9.54
CA LEU A 148 -4.14 -0.71 -9.54
C LEU A 148 -4.69 -1.71 -8.51
N PHE A 149 -5.56 -1.23 -7.63
CA PHE A 149 -6.15 -1.98 -6.52
C PHE A 149 -7.67 -1.89 -6.56
N ALA A 150 -8.34 -2.88 -5.96
CA ALA A 150 -9.80 -2.90 -5.87
C ALA A 150 -10.36 -1.83 -4.90
N ASP A 151 -9.53 -1.28 -4.01
CA ASP A 151 -9.94 -0.32 -2.97
C ASP A 151 -8.89 0.79 -2.81
N ARG A 152 -9.21 1.84 -2.06
CA ARG A 152 -8.34 3.02 -1.80
C ARG A 152 -7.18 2.73 -0.84
N ILE A 153 -7.05 1.51 -0.37
CA ILE A 153 -5.98 1.05 0.51
C ILE A 153 -5.05 0.11 -0.26
N PRO A 154 -3.72 0.32 -0.21
CA PRO A 154 -2.78 -0.56 -0.89
C PRO A 154 -2.57 -1.84 -0.05
N GLU A 155 -3.55 -2.73 -0.14
CA GLU A 155 -3.59 -4.04 0.51
C GLU A 155 -3.89 -5.17 -0.50
N GLY A 156 -3.38 -6.36 -0.22
CA GLY A 156 -3.63 -7.55 -1.02
C GLY A 156 -2.90 -7.55 -2.36
N ARG A 157 -3.47 -8.20 -3.37
CA ARG A 157 -2.85 -8.32 -4.70
C ARG A 157 -3.34 -7.20 -5.61
N PRO A 158 -2.44 -6.38 -6.19
CA PRO A 158 -2.84 -5.47 -7.24
C PRO A 158 -3.26 -6.24 -8.49
N VAL A 159 -4.14 -5.66 -9.31
CA VAL A 159 -4.47 -6.23 -10.63
C VAL A 159 -3.31 -6.01 -11.62
N CYS A 160 -2.62 -4.88 -11.52
CA CYS A 160 -1.36 -4.60 -12.21
C CYS A 160 -0.52 -3.65 -11.37
N CYS A 161 0.81 -3.74 -11.50
CA CYS A 161 1.72 -2.88 -10.77
C CYS A 161 3.08 -2.78 -11.44
N ALA A 162 3.83 -1.72 -11.11
CA ALA A 162 5.20 -1.50 -11.53
C ALA A 162 6.00 -0.86 -10.40
N VAL A 163 7.32 -1.02 -10.46
CA VAL A 163 8.27 -0.27 -9.63
C VAL A 163 9.09 0.59 -10.58
N LEU A 164 9.00 1.90 -10.42
CA LEU A 164 9.77 2.89 -11.16
C LEU A 164 11.03 3.24 -10.36
N PRO A 165 12.16 3.56 -11.03
CA PRO A 165 13.37 4.02 -10.34
C PRO A 165 13.16 5.36 -9.62
N GLY A 166 12.18 6.15 -10.06
CA GLY A 166 11.81 7.44 -9.50
C GLY A 166 10.48 7.93 -10.10
N ALA A 167 10.16 9.20 -9.86
CA ALA A 167 9.05 9.86 -10.54
C ALA A 167 9.26 9.83 -12.07
N GLY A 168 8.21 9.51 -12.83
CA GLY A 168 8.35 9.24 -14.25
C GLY A 168 7.08 8.77 -14.93
N ARG A 169 7.20 8.24 -16.14
CA ARG A 169 6.07 7.69 -16.90
C ARG A 169 5.79 6.25 -16.47
N PHE A 170 4.51 5.86 -16.50
CA PHE A 170 4.09 4.48 -16.32
C PHE A 170 3.02 4.10 -17.36
N GLN A 171 2.91 2.80 -17.62
CA GLN A 171 1.89 2.22 -18.47
C GLN A 171 1.54 0.81 -17.97
N PHE A 172 0.25 0.52 -17.93
CA PHE A 172 -0.29 -0.81 -17.75
C PHE A 172 -1.11 -1.16 -18.99
N ASP A 173 -0.75 -2.26 -19.63
CA ASP A 173 -1.50 -2.82 -20.76
C ASP A 173 -2.38 -3.98 -20.28
N ALA A 174 -3.38 -4.33 -21.08
CA ALA A 174 -4.34 -5.40 -20.81
C ALA A 174 -5.04 -5.29 -19.44
N VAL A 175 -5.33 -4.07 -18.98
CA VAL A 175 -5.95 -3.84 -17.68
C VAL A 175 -7.37 -4.45 -17.68
N PRO A 176 -7.73 -5.33 -16.72
CA PRO A 176 -9.05 -5.93 -16.69
C PRO A 176 -10.16 -4.89 -16.53
N PRO A 177 -11.33 -5.07 -17.19
CA PRO A 177 -12.47 -4.21 -16.98
C PRO A 177 -12.93 -4.22 -15.52
N GLY A 178 -13.29 -3.06 -14.98
CA GLY A 178 -13.67 -2.93 -13.58
C GLY A 178 -13.54 -1.52 -13.04
N SER A 179 -13.69 -1.39 -11.73
CA SER A 179 -13.47 -0.15 -10.99
C SER A 179 -12.21 -0.30 -10.15
N TRP A 180 -11.17 0.47 -10.46
CA TRP A 180 -9.85 0.32 -9.85
C TRP A 180 -9.34 1.63 -9.26
N TYR A 181 -8.52 1.55 -8.23
CA TYR A 181 -7.83 2.68 -7.64
C TYR A 181 -6.35 2.61 -7.98
N LEU A 182 -5.83 3.70 -8.55
CA LEU A 182 -4.41 3.86 -8.84
C LEU A 182 -3.73 4.43 -7.60
N LEU A 183 -2.87 3.63 -6.99
CA LEU A 183 -2.14 3.98 -5.79
C LEU A 183 -0.64 4.02 -6.11
N ALA A 184 0.04 5.06 -5.68
CA ALA A 184 1.49 5.19 -5.81
C ALA A 184 2.13 5.55 -4.47
N GLN A 185 3.38 5.15 -4.29
CA GLN A 185 4.11 5.36 -3.05
C GLN A 185 5.61 5.45 -3.32
N ALA A 186 6.23 6.49 -2.79
CA ALA A 186 7.67 6.67 -2.84
C ALA A 186 8.30 6.25 -1.51
N VAL A 187 9.41 5.53 -1.61
CA VAL A 187 10.21 5.12 -0.46
C VAL A 187 11.57 5.82 -0.52
N THR A 188 12.17 6.08 0.65
CA THR A 188 13.50 6.69 0.70
C THR A 188 14.55 5.67 0.29
N ALA A 189 15.48 6.11 -0.56
CA ALA A 189 16.70 5.37 -0.85
C ALA A 189 17.69 5.65 0.29
N GLY A 190 17.81 4.75 1.27
CA GLY A 190 18.91 4.72 2.25
C GLY A 190 19.04 5.96 3.14
N GLY A 191 18.44 5.90 4.32
CA GLY A 191 18.84 6.73 5.45
C GLY A 191 19.34 5.84 6.59
N ASP A 192 20.22 6.39 7.41
CA ASP A 192 20.85 5.77 8.60
C ASP A 192 19.83 5.45 9.72
N GLY A 193 18.55 5.74 9.47
CA GLY A 193 17.43 5.46 10.34
C GLY A 193 17.23 3.97 10.57
N GLY A 194 16.82 3.63 11.79
CA GLY A 194 16.54 2.24 12.17
C GLY A 194 15.48 1.57 11.28
N PRO A 195 15.31 0.24 11.39
CA PRO A 195 14.33 -0.52 10.60
C PRO A 195 12.88 0.02 10.71
N ASP A 196 12.57 0.81 11.74
CA ASP A 196 11.27 1.43 12.02
C ASP A 196 10.97 2.66 11.13
N GLU A 197 11.97 3.52 10.86
CA GLU A 197 11.81 4.71 10.01
C GLU A 197 11.92 4.38 8.52
N ALA A 198 12.78 3.43 8.19
CA ALA A 198 13.08 3.12 6.82
C ALA A 198 11.88 2.50 6.06
N ASN A 199 10.88 1.96 6.78
CA ASN A 199 9.73 1.23 6.21
C ASN A 199 8.43 2.05 6.12
N GLN A 200 8.50 3.37 6.38
CA GLN A 200 7.36 4.26 6.16
C GLN A 200 7.49 4.93 4.79
N PRO A 201 6.41 4.94 3.97
CA PRO A 201 6.46 5.65 2.71
C PRO A 201 6.66 7.14 2.99
N LEU A 202 7.51 7.81 2.22
CA LEU A 202 7.71 9.25 2.35
C LEU A 202 6.52 9.99 1.73
N ALA A 203 6.04 9.44 0.63
CA ALA A 203 5.00 10.00 -0.20
C ALA A 203 4.00 8.95 -0.60
N VAL A 204 2.73 9.36 -0.71
CA VAL A 204 1.68 8.53 -1.30
C VAL A 204 0.88 9.34 -2.29
N ALA A 205 0.24 8.64 -3.21
CA ALA A 205 -0.79 9.19 -4.05
C ALA A 205 -1.93 8.17 -4.21
N SER A 206 -3.14 8.69 -4.31
CA SER A 206 -4.34 7.89 -4.52
C SER A 206 -5.22 8.58 -5.55
N HIS A 207 -5.58 7.86 -6.60
CA HIS A 207 -6.48 8.35 -7.64
C HIS A 207 -7.54 7.29 -7.95
N GLY A 208 -8.77 7.73 -8.15
CA GLY A 208 -9.88 6.88 -8.60
C GLY A 208 -11.17 7.05 -7.79
N PRO A 209 -12.16 6.18 -8.03
CA PRO A 209 -12.04 5.00 -8.89
C PRO A 209 -11.93 5.34 -10.38
N LEU A 210 -11.10 4.60 -11.09
CA LEU A 210 -11.02 4.55 -12.54
C LEU A 210 -11.96 3.46 -13.05
N THR A 211 -12.88 3.81 -13.94
CA THR A 211 -13.75 2.84 -14.60
C THR A 211 -13.10 2.39 -15.90
N ILE A 212 -12.65 1.13 -15.94
CA ILE A 212 -11.97 0.53 -17.09
C ILE A 212 -12.95 -0.36 -17.86
N ARG A 213 -13.06 -0.15 -19.18
CA ARG A 213 -13.72 -1.04 -20.14
C ARG A 213 -12.66 -1.79 -20.95
N ARG A 214 -13.06 -2.80 -21.74
CA ARG A 214 -12.14 -3.73 -22.45
C ARG A 214 -11.16 -3.05 -23.42
N ASP A 215 -11.52 -1.88 -23.93
CA ASP A 215 -10.82 -1.12 -24.98
C ASP A 215 -10.45 0.30 -24.52
N SER A 216 -10.52 0.57 -23.21
CA SER A 216 -10.27 1.91 -22.67
C SER A 216 -8.81 2.30 -22.79
N ASP A 217 -8.53 3.51 -23.26
CA ASP A 217 -7.23 4.16 -23.13
C ASP A 217 -7.34 5.31 -22.14
N VAL A 218 -6.85 5.11 -20.92
CA VAL A 218 -7.01 6.04 -19.80
C VAL A 218 -5.68 6.69 -19.46
N ARG A 219 -5.61 8.00 -19.68
CA ARG A 219 -4.48 8.83 -19.23
C ARG A 219 -4.77 9.43 -17.85
N VAL A 220 -3.88 9.19 -16.89
CA VAL A 220 -3.99 9.72 -15.52
C VAL A 220 -2.62 10.09 -14.97
N ASP A 221 -2.42 11.39 -14.73
CA ASP A 221 -1.23 11.88 -14.04
C ASP A 221 -1.49 11.92 -12.53
N VAL A 222 -0.50 11.51 -11.74
CA VAL A 222 -0.66 11.27 -10.30
C VAL A 222 0.45 11.98 -9.53
N GLU A 223 0.06 12.84 -8.59
CA GLU A 223 1.01 13.62 -7.79
C GLU A 223 1.27 12.98 -6.43
N LEU A 224 2.54 12.79 -6.11
CA LEU A 224 2.99 12.25 -4.83
C LEU A 224 2.95 13.34 -3.76
N GLN A 225 2.13 13.13 -2.73
CA GLN A 225 1.97 14.06 -1.61
C GLN A 225 2.60 13.50 -0.32
N PRO A 226 2.98 14.34 0.65
CA PRO A 226 3.32 13.86 1.98
C PRO A 226 2.19 13.07 2.61
N ILE A 227 2.54 11.99 3.33
CA ILE A 227 1.56 11.22 4.08
C ILE A 227 0.94 12.12 5.13
N ARG A 228 -0.39 12.15 5.15
CA ARG A 228 -1.21 12.80 6.15
C ARG A 228 -1.85 11.73 7.03
N ASP A 229 -2.35 12.13 8.19
CA ASP A 229 -3.00 11.20 9.10
C ASP A 229 -4.21 10.49 8.52
N VAL A 230 -4.92 11.16 7.61
CA VAL A 230 -6.12 10.64 6.94
C VAL A 230 -5.82 9.65 5.82
N ASP A 231 -4.55 9.54 5.39
CA ASP A 231 -4.16 8.63 4.33
C ASP A 231 -4.11 7.19 4.88
N PRO A 232 -4.73 6.20 4.21
CA PRO A 232 -4.70 4.82 4.66
C PRO A 232 -3.28 4.27 4.83
N PRO A 233 -3.05 3.40 5.82
CA PRO A 233 -1.78 2.70 5.97
C PRO A 233 -1.40 1.87 4.75
N VAL A 234 -0.10 1.83 4.46
CA VAL A 234 0.45 0.95 3.43
C VAL A 234 0.68 -0.46 3.99
N LEU A 235 -0.18 -1.41 3.60
CA LEU A 235 -0.16 -2.75 4.17
C LEU A 235 0.65 -3.75 3.35
N LEU A 236 0.70 -3.60 2.04
CA LEU A 236 1.42 -4.49 1.14
C LEU A 236 2.83 -4.85 1.67
N ALA A 237 3.18 -6.15 1.73
CA ALA A 237 4.53 -6.59 2.11
C ALA A 237 5.62 -6.14 1.12
N LEU A 238 5.21 -5.81 -0.10
CA LEU A 238 6.09 -5.68 -1.26
C LEU A 238 6.84 -4.34 -1.31
N MET A 239 6.68 -3.51 -0.29
CA MET A 239 7.39 -2.26 -0.09
C MET A 239 8.80 -2.39 0.50
N ASP A 240 9.25 -3.60 0.85
CA ASP A 240 10.67 -3.82 1.18
C ASP A 240 11.55 -3.89 -0.09
N SER A 241 11.17 -3.14 -1.13
CA SER A 241 11.96 -2.81 -2.32
C SER A 241 13.34 -2.24 -1.98
N ARG A 242 13.56 -1.80 -0.72
CA ARG A 242 14.87 -1.45 -0.18
C ARG A 242 15.91 -2.53 -0.42
N LYS A 243 15.61 -3.80 -0.11
CA LYS A 243 16.60 -4.88 -0.28
C LYS A 243 16.84 -5.23 -1.74
N LEU A 244 15.84 -5.13 -2.61
CA LEU A 244 16.03 -5.47 -4.02
C LEU A 244 16.65 -4.32 -4.82
N ALA A 245 16.37 -3.06 -4.47
CA ALA A 245 17.11 -1.90 -4.98
C ALA A 245 18.57 -1.92 -4.49
N LEU A 246 18.82 -2.16 -3.19
CA LEU A 246 20.18 -2.31 -2.65
C LEU A 246 20.90 -3.54 -3.20
N ALA A 247 20.21 -4.67 -3.34
CA ALA A 247 20.77 -5.88 -3.94
C ALA A 247 21.06 -5.67 -5.43
N ARG A 248 20.25 -4.91 -6.17
CA ARG A 248 20.55 -4.58 -7.57
C ARG A 248 21.69 -3.60 -7.74
N ILE A 249 21.83 -2.60 -6.87
CA ILE A 249 23.03 -1.75 -6.86
C ILE A 249 24.29 -2.60 -6.57
N ALA A 250 24.15 -3.66 -5.76
CA ALA A 250 25.24 -4.61 -5.48
C ALA A 250 25.42 -5.71 -6.56
N GLU A 251 24.37 -6.14 -7.26
CA GLU A 251 24.34 -7.18 -8.30
C GLU A 251 24.60 -6.60 -9.71
N GLU A 252 24.37 -5.32 -9.96
CA GLU A 252 24.90 -4.62 -11.15
C GLU A 252 26.44 -4.56 -11.11
N GLN A 253 27.05 -4.88 -9.95
CA GLN A 253 28.47 -5.17 -9.82
C GLN A 253 28.82 -6.68 -9.93
N SER A 254 27.84 -7.59 -9.97
CA SER A 254 28.03 -9.05 -9.96
C SER A 254 26.85 -9.85 -10.56
N ASP A 255 27.03 -10.31 -11.80
CA ASP A 255 26.16 -11.00 -12.77
C ASP A 255 25.14 -12.10 -12.32
N ARG A 256 24.05 -12.24 -13.13
CA ARG A 256 22.99 -13.30 -13.31
C ARG A 256 21.85 -13.54 -12.28
N LEU A 257 20.58 -13.24 -12.67
CA LEU A 257 19.32 -13.42 -11.91
C LEU A 257 18.44 -14.62 -12.37
N MET A 258 17.81 -15.33 -11.43
CA MET A 258 16.81 -16.41 -11.64
C MET A 258 15.48 -15.91 -12.25
N PRO A 259 14.81 -16.69 -13.15
CA PRO A 259 13.58 -16.25 -13.80
C PRO A 259 12.35 -16.34 -12.87
N ALA A 260 11.46 -15.34 -12.96
CA ALA A 260 10.19 -15.30 -12.23
C ALA A 260 9.09 -16.19 -12.83
N PRO A 261 8.10 -16.64 -12.03
CA PRO A 261 6.96 -17.40 -12.54
C PRO A 261 6.05 -16.54 -13.44
N PRO A 262 5.33 -17.15 -14.40
CA PRO A 262 4.41 -16.43 -15.29
C PRO A 262 3.33 -15.69 -14.49
N GLY A 263 3.10 -14.42 -14.83
CA GLY A 263 2.15 -13.53 -14.14
C GLY A 263 2.71 -12.81 -12.90
N ALA A 264 3.97 -13.01 -12.51
CA ALA A 264 4.63 -12.23 -11.45
C ALA A 264 5.43 -11.07 -12.03
N VAL A 265 5.32 -9.88 -11.41
CA VAL A 265 6.23 -8.76 -11.71
C VAL A 265 7.50 -8.95 -10.88
N THR A 266 8.59 -9.32 -11.54
CA THR A 266 9.94 -9.32 -10.93
C THR A 266 10.30 -7.88 -10.61
N ILE A 267 10.69 -7.62 -9.37
CA ILE A 267 11.21 -6.31 -9.01
C ILE A 267 12.49 -6.10 -9.84
N GLY A 268 12.43 -5.14 -10.76
CA GLY A 268 13.54 -4.76 -11.64
C GLY A 268 13.53 -5.33 -13.09
N GLN A 269 12.42 -5.87 -13.59
CA GLN A 269 12.12 -5.52 -14.98
C GLN A 269 11.69 -4.06 -14.97
N PHE A 270 12.68 -3.17 -15.07
CA PHE A 270 12.43 -1.78 -15.33
C PHE A 270 11.52 -1.72 -16.56
N CYS A 271 10.48 -0.89 -16.49
CA CYS A 271 9.71 -0.51 -17.66
C CYS A 271 10.65 0.31 -18.57
N GLU A 272 11.59 -0.37 -19.22
CA GLU A 272 12.33 0.17 -20.36
C GLU A 272 11.29 0.37 -21.46
N SER A 273 10.74 1.57 -21.45
CA SER A 273 10.00 2.09 -22.58
C SER A 273 11.00 2.26 -23.72
N GLY A 274 10.96 1.36 -24.70
CA GLY A 274 11.61 1.58 -25.98
C GLY A 274 12.35 0.39 -26.56
N ARG A 275 11.61 -0.62 -27.03
CA ARG A 275 12.00 -1.27 -28.29
C ARG A 275 10.86 -1.15 -29.27
N THR A 276 11.01 -0.14 -30.12
CA THR A 276 10.34 -0.01 -31.40
C THR A 276 10.42 -1.34 -32.12
N ALA A 277 9.27 -1.90 -32.47
CA ALA A 277 9.21 -2.91 -33.51
C ALA A 277 9.60 -2.23 -34.83
N ALA A 278 10.75 -2.61 -35.36
CA ALA A 278 11.10 -2.58 -36.78
C ALA A 278 11.88 -3.86 -37.06
#